data_AF-A0A327R830-F1
#
_entry.id   AF-A0A327R830-F1
#
_cell.length_a   1.000
_cell.length_b   1.000
_cell.length_c   1.000
_cell.angle_alpha   90.00
_cell.angle_beta   90.00
_cell.angle_gamma   90.00
#
_symmetry.space_group_name_H-M   'P 1'
#
loop_
_entity.id
_entity.type
_entity.pdbx_description
1 polymer ?
#
loop_
_entity_poly.entity_id
_entity_poly.type
_entity_poly.pdbx_seq_one_letter_code
_entity_poly.pdbx_strand_id
1 'polypeptide(L)'
;MKKSILKTFLVSCFLVLTACGGGGPEIATINFLESMYSGDFETAKQYATTDTKSMLTMLESFGAKDQFADKMKESEMEFEVIETKIDGDTAVCKVKMSSSEDEKDQDMPISLVKKDGEWLVDMNKESMNKEGMNDLDKETGNPDTDYDDEDYEDEDDYEEDDVE
;
A
#
# COMPACT_ATOMS: atom_id res chain seq x y z
N MET A 1 -37.05 23.94 -47.04
CA MET A 1 -35.68 24.35 -46.69
C MET A 1 -35.78 25.82 -46.28
N LYS A 2 -35.46 26.30 -45.08
CA LYS A 2 -34.19 26.19 -44.33
C LYS A 2 -34.51 26.51 -42.86
N LYS A 3 -34.07 25.65 -41.94
CA LYS A 3 -34.31 25.74 -40.49
C LYS A 3 -33.09 26.43 -39.88
N SER A 4 -33.28 27.51 -39.14
CA SER A 4 -32.26 28.10 -38.25
C SER A 4 -32.98 29.03 -37.30
N ILE A 5 -33.00 28.75 -36.00
CA ILE A 5 -32.36 29.61 -34.97
C ILE A 5 -31.96 28.70 -33.79
N LEU A 6 -30.69 28.35 -33.80
CA LEU A 6 -29.89 27.79 -32.72
C LEU A 6 -29.93 28.75 -31.50
N LYS A 7 -30.47 28.30 -30.37
CA LYS A 7 -30.30 28.98 -29.07
C LYS A 7 -29.75 27.97 -28.05
N THR A 8 -28.47 28.14 -27.79
CA THR A 8 -27.75 27.94 -26.54
C THR A 8 -28.58 27.44 -25.35
N PHE A 9 -28.31 26.21 -24.92
CA PHE A 9 -28.10 25.95 -23.50
C PHE A 9 -26.99 24.90 -23.38
N LEU A 10 -25.78 25.43 -23.31
CA LEU A 10 -24.55 24.73 -22.99
C LEU A 10 -24.60 24.43 -21.48
N VAL A 11 -25.43 23.46 -21.07
CA VAL A 11 -25.28 22.83 -19.76
C VAL A 11 -24.20 21.79 -19.91
N SER A 12 -23.00 22.32 -19.69
CA SER A 12 -21.88 21.62 -19.11
C SER A 12 -22.36 20.63 -18.06
N CYS A 13 -22.57 19.37 -18.45
CA CYS A 13 -22.49 18.25 -17.52
C CYS A 13 -21.00 18.08 -17.19
N PHE A 14 -20.49 18.98 -16.34
CA PHE A 14 -19.33 18.73 -15.50
C PHE A 14 -19.74 17.68 -14.45
N LEU A 15 -20.05 16.47 -14.92
CA LEU A 15 -19.95 15.27 -14.09
C LEU A 15 -18.49 14.84 -14.17
N VAL A 16 -17.61 15.67 -13.63
CA VAL A 16 -16.34 15.18 -13.09
C VAL A 16 -16.77 14.45 -11.83
N LEU A 17 -17.20 13.20 -12.01
CA LEU A 17 -17.27 12.23 -10.93
C LEU A 17 -15.84 12.18 -10.38
N THR A 18 -15.65 12.81 -9.23
CA THR A 18 -14.48 12.70 -8.37
C THR A 18 -14.36 11.24 -7.95
N ALA A 19 -13.87 10.39 -8.86
CA ALA A 19 -13.73 8.95 -8.70
C ALA A 19 -12.26 8.55 -8.58
N CYS A 20 -11.47 9.39 -7.92
CA CYS A 20 -10.10 9.08 -7.56
C CYS A 20 -9.95 9.60 -6.12
N GLY A 21 -10.25 8.76 -5.12
CA GLY A 21 -10.06 9.06 -3.69
C GLY A 21 -11.29 8.99 -2.78
N GLY A 22 -12.52 9.06 -3.32
CA GLY A 22 -13.77 9.14 -2.54
C GLY A 22 -14.37 7.83 -2.01
N GLY A 23 -13.55 6.80 -1.78
CA GLY A 23 -13.97 5.51 -1.20
C GLY A 23 -13.77 5.45 0.31
N GLY A 24 -14.40 4.49 1.00
CA GLY A 24 -14.06 4.17 2.39
C GLY A 24 -12.62 3.65 2.53
N PRO A 25 -12.10 3.54 3.77
CA PRO A 25 -10.73 3.06 4.01
C PRO A 25 -10.50 1.65 3.43
N GLU A 26 -11.54 0.81 3.35
CA GLU A 26 -11.48 -0.51 2.72
C GLU A 26 -11.18 -0.43 1.24
N ILE A 27 -11.88 0.47 0.54
CA ILE A 27 -11.74 0.66 -0.91
C ILE A 27 -10.36 1.23 -1.21
N ALA A 28 -9.88 2.19 -0.41
CA ALA A 28 -8.52 2.70 -0.55
C ALA A 28 -7.47 1.60 -0.35
N THR A 29 -7.69 0.72 0.62
CA THR A 29 -6.79 -0.41 0.93
C THR A 29 -6.72 -1.41 -0.22
N ILE A 30 -7.86 -1.91 -0.70
CA ILE A 30 -7.91 -2.89 -1.80
C ILE A 30 -7.31 -2.31 -3.08
N ASN A 31 -7.71 -1.11 -3.48
CA ASN A 31 -7.16 -0.49 -4.69
C ASN A 31 -5.65 -0.27 -4.58
N PHE A 32 -5.14 0.12 -3.41
CA PHE A 32 -3.71 0.26 -3.19
C PHE A 32 -2.99 -1.07 -3.35
N LEU A 33 -3.45 -2.13 -2.69
CA LEU A 33 -2.83 -3.46 -2.73
C LEU A 33 -2.89 -4.08 -4.12
N GLU A 34 -4.06 -4.08 -4.78
CA GLU A 34 -4.20 -4.59 -6.14
C GLU A 34 -3.31 -3.83 -7.13
N SER A 35 -3.25 -2.50 -7.03
CA SER A 35 -2.38 -1.68 -7.90
C SER A 35 -0.90 -1.94 -7.63
N MET A 36 -0.51 -2.07 -6.36
CA MET A 36 0.86 -2.39 -5.98
C MET A 36 1.26 -3.77 -6.49
N TYR A 37 0.47 -4.79 -6.22
CA TYR A 37 0.78 -6.16 -6.59
C TYR A 37 0.63 -6.43 -8.10
N SER A 38 -0.17 -5.65 -8.83
CA SER A 38 -0.22 -5.72 -10.30
C SER A 38 0.91 -4.96 -10.99
N GLY A 39 1.76 -4.26 -10.24
CA GLY A 39 2.83 -3.42 -10.76
C GLY A 39 2.36 -2.05 -11.27
N ASP A 40 1.09 -1.68 -11.05
CA ASP A 40 0.57 -0.34 -11.33
C ASP A 40 0.88 0.62 -10.16
N PHE A 41 2.17 0.93 -10.01
CA PHE A 41 2.62 1.85 -8.97
C PHE A 41 2.10 3.29 -9.17
N GLU A 42 1.74 3.68 -10.40
CA GLU A 42 1.15 5.00 -10.64
C GLU A 42 -0.23 5.11 -10.01
N THR A 43 -1.06 4.08 -10.18
CA THR A 43 -2.38 4.01 -9.51
C THR A 43 -2.22 3.80 -8.01
N ALA A 44 -1.30 2.93 -7.56
CA ALA A 44 -1.05 2.72 -6.13
C ALA A 44 -0.65 4.03 -5.42
N LYS A 45 0.17 4.87 -6.07
CA LYS A 45 0.54 6.20 -5.57
C LYS A 45 -0.69 7.08 -5.33
N GLN A 46 -1.79 6.95 -6.07
CA GLN A 46 -2.99 7.77 -5.85
C GLN A 46 -3.67 7.50 -4.50
N TYR A 47 -3.56 6.28 -3.99
CA TYR A 47 -4.16 5.85 -2.72
C TYR A 47 -3.18 5.91 -1.55
N ALA A 48 -2.02 6.56 -1.72
CA ALA A 48 -0.92 6.55 -0.76
C ALA A 48 -0.59 7.93 -0.20
N THR A 49 -0.12 7.96 1.05
CA THR A 49 0.51 9.17 1.64
C THR A 49 1.82 9.50 0.91
N THR A 50 2.33 10.72 1.11
CA THR A 50 3.62 11.15 0.53
C THR A 50 4.77 10.20 0.86
N ASP A 51 4.78 9.65 2.08
CA ASP A 51 5.83 8.74 2.53
C ASP A 51 5.68 7.38 1.83
N THR A 52 4.47 6.82 1.78
CA THR A 52 4.18 5.60 1.01
C THR A 52 4.47 5.77 -0.48
N LYS A 53 4.18 6.93 -1.08
CA LYS A 53 4.55 7.25 -2.48
C LYS A 53 6.06 7.21 -2.71
N SER A 54 6.83 7.69 -1.73
CA SER A 54 8.29 7.67 -1.77
C SER A 54 8.82 6.24 -1.67
N MET A 55 8.22 5.42 -0.80
CA MET A 55 8.49 3.98 -0.73
C MET A 55 8.20 3.27 -2.06
N LEU A 56 7.04 3.52 -2.69
CA LEU A 56 6.71 2.95 -4.00
C LEU A 56 7.71 3.36 -5.08
N THR A 57 8.16 4.62 -5.07
CA THR A 57 9.17 5.11 -6.03
C THR A 57 10.54 4.45 -5.81
N MET A 58 10.89 4.18 -4.55
CA MET A 58 12.09 3.42 -4.22
C MET A 58 11.98 1.98 -4.72
N LEU A 59 10.85 1.30 -4.46
CA LEU A 59 10.57 -0.05 -4.99
C LEU A 59 10.64 -0.10 -6.52
N GLU A 60 10.12 0.94 -7.19
CA GLU A 60 10.19 1.09 -8.64
C GLU A 60 11.64 1.14 -9.13
N SER A 61 12.48 1.91 -8.43
CA SER A 61 13.91 2.07 -8.76
C SER A 61 14.70 0.77 -8.58
N PHE A 62 14.25 -0.12 -7.69
CA PHE A 62 14.81 -1.45 -7.49
C PHE A 62 14.27 -2.51 -8.48
N GLY A 63 13.36 -2.14 -9.37
CA GLY A 63 12.76 -3.09 -10.33
C GLY A 63 11.72 -4.03 -9.71
N ALA A 64 11.21 -3.73 -8.51
CA ALA A 64 10.26 -4.59 -7.81
C ALA A 64 8.89 -4.67 -8.50
N LYS A 65 8.58 -3.71 -9.39
CA LYS A 65 7.32 -3.64 -10.14
C LYS A 65 6.99 -4.96 -10.86
N ASP A 66 7.96 -5.48 -11.61
CA ASP A 66 7.76 -6.71 -12.39
C ASP A 66 7.67 -7.93 -11.46
N GLN A 67 8.47 -7.95 -10.39
CA GLN A 67 8.44 -9.03 -9.40
C GLN A 67 7.08 -9.14 -8.71
N PHE A 68 6.48 -8.02 -8.31
CA PHE A 68 5.14 -8.02 -7.72
C PHE A 68 4.09 -8.48 -8.73
N ALA A 69 4.13 -7.94 -9.95
CA ALA A 69 3.18 -8.27 -11.02
C ALA A 69 3.22 -9.75 -11.42
N ASP A 70 4.42 -10.32 -11.50
CA ASP A 70 4.62 -11.73 -11.79
C ASP A 70 4.12 -12.59 -10.63
N LYS A 71 4.48 -12.25 -9.39
CA LYS A 71 4.00 -12.95 -8.20
C LYS A 71 2.47 -12.94 -8.12
N MET A 72 1.81 -11.81 -8.39
CA MET A 72 0.35 -11.71 -8.34
C MET A 72 -0.34 -12.63 -9.36
N LYS A 73 0.26 -12.81 -10.54
CA LYS A 73 -0.27 -13.69 -11.60
C LYS A 73 0.03 -15.16 -11.34
N GLU A 74 1.24 -15.46 -10.90
CA GLU A 74 1.69 -16.84 -10.63
C GLU A 74 0.92 -17.45 -9.46
N SER A 75 0.69 -16.64 -8.43
CA SER A 75 0.17 -17.09 -7.15
C SER A 75 -1.30 -16.70 -6.90
N GLU A 76 -2.02 -16.28 -7.96
CA GLU A 76 -3.44 -15.86 -7.93
C GLU A 76 -3.83 -15.10 -6.65
N MET A 77 -3.06 -14.05 -6.31
CA MET A 77 -3.28 -13.34 -5.04
C MET A 77 -4.63 -12.66 -5.01
N GLU A 78 -5.35 -12.85 -3.92
CA GLU A 78 -6.59 -12.15 -3.60
C GLU A 78 -6.44 -11.39 -2.27
N PHE A 79 -7.06 -10.22 -2.20
CA PHE A 79 -7.07 -9.36 -1.03
C PHE A 79 -8.51 -9.14 -0.56
N GLU A 80 -8.80 -9.48 0.69
CA GLU A 80 -10.12 -9.28 1.30
C GLU A 80 -9.97 -8.47 2.59
N VAL A 81 -10.72 -7.38 2.75
CA VAL A 81 -10.77 -6.66 4.04
C VAL A 81 -11.73 -7.40 4.96
N ILE A 82 -11.19 -7.96 6.05
CA ILE A 82 -11.98 -8.74 7.02
C ILE A 82 -12.40 -7.89 8.23
N GLU A 83 -11.70 -6.79 8.51
CA GLU A 83 -12.04 -5.87 9.59
C GLU A 83 -11.57 -4.45 9.28
N THR A 84 -12.36 -3.46 9.66
CA THR A 84 -11.98 -2.03 9.59
C THR A 84 -12.25 -1.36 10.93
N LYS A 85 -11.22 -0.74 11.51
CA LYS A 85 -11.34 0.13 12.67
C LYS A 85 -11.08 1.57 12.23
N ILE A 86 -12.02 2.46 12.48
CA ILE A 86 -11.89 3.90 12.15
C ILE A 86 -11.85 4.68 13.45
N ASP A 87 -10.79 5.47 13.64
CA ASP A 87 -10.65 6.43 14.74
C ASP A 87 -10.41 7.84 14.18
N GLY A 88 -11.49 8.60 14.07
CA GLY A 88 -11.48 9.96 13.54
C GLY A 88 -10.96 10.03 12.10
N ASP A 89 -9.76 10.61 11.95
CA ASP A 89 -9.07 10.77 10.67
C ASP A 89 -8.02 9.67 10.43
N THR A 90 -8.02 8.61 11.23
CA THR A 90 -7.17 7.42 11.03
C THR A 90 -8.02 6.17 10.94
N ALA A 91 -7.53 5.14 10.24
CA ALA A 91 -8.17 3.85 10.17
C ALA A 91 -7.14 2.74 10.04
N VAL A 92 -7.51 1.53 10.48
CA VAL A 92 -6.76 0.31 10.23
C VAL A 92 -7.68 -0.74 9.63
N CYS A 93 -7.32 -1.20 8.44
CA CYS A 93 -7.99 -2.28 7.73
C CYS A 93 -7.18 -3.56 7.92
N LYS A 94 -7.76 -4.60 8.50
CA LYS A 94 -7.19 -5.94 8.51
C LYS A 94 -7.51 -6.62 7.19
N VAL A 95 -6.49 -6.94 6.42
CA VAL A 95 -6.60 -7.55 5.10
C VAL A 95 -6.16 -9.00 5.19
N LYS A 96 -7.02 -9.89 4.72
CA LYS A 96 -6.70 -11.27 4.47
C LYS A 96 -6.14 -11.39 3.06
N MET A 97 -4.90 -11.85 2.96
CA MET A 97 -4.21 -12.13 1.72
C MET A 97 -4.21 -13.64 1.50
N SER A 98 -4.85 -14.10 0.43
CA SER A 98 -4.86 -15.49 0.01
C SER A 98 -4.11 -15.66 -1.30
N SER A 99 -3.44 -16.79 -1.46
CA SER A 99 -2.66 -17.11 -2.65
C SER A 99 -2.84 -18.59 -2.99
N SER A 100 -2.83 -18.94 -4.28
CA SER A 100 -2.91 -20.32 -4.74
C SER A 100 -1.64 -21.14 -4.45
N GLU A 101 -0.50 -20.49 -4.21
CA GLU A 101 0.77 -21.13 -3.88
C GLU A 101 0.99 -21.31 -2.36
N ASP A 102 0.38 -20.46 -1.54
CA ASP A 102 0.49 -20.51 -0.08
C ASP A 102 -0.71 -21.25 0.54
N GLU A 103 -0.45 -22.31 1.30
CA GLU A 103 -1.53 -23.05 2.00
C GLU A 103 -2.15 -22.27 3.18
N LYS A 104 -1.61 -21.09 3.51
CA LYS A 104 -2.05 -20.28 4.65
C LYS A 104 -2.32 -18.85 4.23
N ASP A 105 -3.54 -18.42 4.51
CA ASP A 105 -3.92 -17.02 4.43
C ASP A 105 -3.09 -16.19 5.42
N GLN A 106 -2.67 -15.00 4.98
CA GLN A 106 -1.96 -14.04 5.83
C GLN A 106 -2.84 -12.84 6.14
N ASP A 107 -2.99 -12.56 7.42
CA ASP A 107 -3.72 -11.39 7.90
C ASP A 107 -2.73 -10.23 8.10
N MET A 108 -2.83 -9.18 7.27
CA MET A 108 -2.00 -7.98 7.35
C MET A 108 -2.82 -6.74 7.73
N PRO A 109 -2.47 -6.02 8.81
CA PRO A 109 -3.08 -4.74 9.13
C PRO A 109 -2.50 -3.63 8.24
N ILE A 110 -3.38 -2.80 7.69
CA ILE A 110 -3.05 -1.67 6.82
C ILE A 110 -3.58 -0.40 7.44
N SER A 111 -2.66 0.50 7.81
CA SER A 111 -3.02 1.81 8.35
C SER A 111 -3.33 2.81 7.24
N LEU A 112 -4.33 3.64 7.50
CA LEU A 112 -4.77 4.72 6.63
C LEU A 112 -4.94 6.01 7.43
N VAL A 113 -4.73 7.13 6.75
CA VAL A 113 -5.01 8.46 7.25
C VAL A 113 -5.89 9.21 6.27
N LYS A 114 -6.85 9.95 6.79
CA LYS A 114 -7.72 10.81 6.02
C LYS A 114 -7.05 12.16 5.83
N LYS A 115 -6.74 12.52 4.58
CA LYS A 115 -6.20 13.84 4.20
C LYS A 115 -7.11 14.45 3.15
N ASP A 116 -7.51 15.71 3.37
CA ASP A 116 -8.39 16.46 2.46
C ASP A 116 -9.71 15.77 2.09
N GLY A 117 -10.21 14.89 2.98
CA GLY A 117 -11.44 14.13 2.77
C GLY A 117 -11.23 12.74 2.16
N GLU A 118 -10.00 12.39 1.79
CA GLU A 118 -9.64 11.15 1.10
C GLU A 118 -8.84 10.22 2.03
N TRP A 119 -9.15 8.93 1.98
CA TRP A 119 -8.40 7.92 2.74
C TRP A 119 -7.15 7.51 1.97
N LEU A 120 -6.00 7.61 2.61
CA LEU A 120 -4.70 7.29 2.03
C LEU A 120 -3.96 6.27 2.91
N VAL A 121 -3.42 5.24 2.27
CA VAL A 121 -2.58 4.22 2.89
C VAL A 121 -1.28 4.84 3.38
N ASP A 122 -1.00 4.63 4.66
CA ASP A 122 0.16 5.16 5.37
C ASP A 122 1.04 4.01 5.85
N MET A 123 1.94 3.56 4.97
CA MET A 123 2.97 2.56 5.26
C MET A 123 4.26 3.29 5.63
N ASN A 124 4.30 3.89 6.81
CA ASN A 124 5.52 4.40 7.38
C ASN A 124 6.06 3.40 8.41
N LYS A 125 7.34 3.51 8.78
CA LYS A 125 7.97 2.58 9.74
C LYS A 125 7.28 2.59 11.11
N GLU A 126 6.65 3.71 11.49
CA GLU A 126 5.93 3.84 12.75
C GLU A 126 4.55 3.16 12.72
N SER A 127 3.84 3.19 11.59
CA SER A 127 2.50 2.60 11.44
C SER A 127 2.56 1.08 11.43
N MET A 128 3.63 0.50 10.91
CA MET A 128 3.93 -0.93 11.06
C MET A 128 4.16 -1.34 12.52
N ASN A 129 4.65 -0.43 13.37
CA ASN A 129 4.98 -0.70 14.78
C ASN A 129 3.79 -0.44 15.73
N LYS A 130 2.93 0.55 15.41
CA LYS A 130 1.93 1.07 16.35
C LYS A 130 0.66 0.22 16.46
N GLU A 131 0.19 -0.35 15.36
CA GLU A 131 -1.03 -1.18 15.35
C GLU A 131 -0.85 -2.51 14.59
N GLY A 132 0.34 -2.75 14.01
CA GLY A 132 0.62 -3.93 13.20
C GLY A 132 1.08 -5.17 13.95
N MET A 133 1.59 -5.03 15.18
CA MET A 133 2.30 -6.11 15.87
C MET A 133 1.63 -6.59 17.18
N ASN A 134 0.80 -5.76 17.83
CA ASN A 134 0.24 -6.10 19.16
C ASN A 134 -0.91 -7.12 19.15
N ASP A 135 -1.54 -7.38 17.99
CA ASP A 135 -2.62 -8.36 17.85
C ASP A 135 -2.21 -9.64 17.08
N LEU A 136 -1.04 -9.66 16.42
CA LEU A 136 -0.49 -10.89 15.82
C LEU A 136 0.24 -11.78 16.84
N ASP A 137 0.71 -11.20 17.96
CA ASP A 137 1.42 -11.93 19.02
C ASP A 137 0.56 -12.97 19.76
N LYS A 138 -0.77 -12.91 19.64
CA LYS A 138 -1.65 -13.80 20.43
C LYS A 138 -2.00 -15.13 19.75
N GLU A 139 -1.76 -15.31 18.45
CA GLU A 139 -2.18 -16.54 17.74
C GLU A 139 -1.04 -17.32 17.06
N THR A 140 0.10 -16.70 16.76
CA THR A 140 1.28 -17.41 16.24
C THR A 140 2.37 -17.44 17.29
N GLY A 141 2.32 -18.42 18.20
CA GLY A 141 3.36 -18.59 19.21
C GLY A 141 4.73 -18.82 18.57
N ASN A 142 5.61 -17.81 18.60
CA ASN A 142 7.07 -17.94 18.66
C ASN A 142 7.72 -16.61 19.08
N PRO A 143 8.88 -16.63 19.76
CA PRO A 143 9.24 -15.65 20.79
C PRO A 143 9.81 -14.34 20.24
N ASP A 144 9.48 -13.27 20.97
CA ASP A 144 10.28 -12.07 21.23
C ASP A 144 11.57 -11.95 20.40
N THR A 145 11.48 -11.26 19.26
CA THR A 145 12.64 -10.52 18.76
C THR A 145 12.47 -9.07 19.18
N ASP A 146 12.97 -8.82 20.39
CA ASP A 146 13.42 -7.51 20.86
C ASP A 146 14.34 -6.95 19.76
N TYR A 147 13.81 -6.06 18.92
CA TYR A 147 14.61 -5.25 18.00
C TYR A 147 15.25 -4.17 18.87
N ASP A 148 16.29 -4.58 19.60
CA ASP A 148 17.16 -3.69 20.34
C ASP A 148 18.03 -2.93 19.34
N ASP A 149 18.03 -1.62 19.54
CA ASP A 149 18.54 -0.57 18.68
C ASP A 149 20.05 -0.38 18.85
N GLU A 150 20.91 -1.39 18.66
CA GLU A 150 22.38 -1.19 18.73
C GLU A 150 23.13 -2.15 17.79
N ASP A 151 23.61 -1.65 16.64
CA ASP A 151 25.01 -1.80 16.16
C ASP A 151 25.16 -1.34 14.70
N TYR A 152 25.41 -0.04 14.56
CA TYR A 152 26.29 0.47 13.51
C TYR A 152 27.72 0.17 13.96
N GLU A 153 28.36 -0.87 13.44
CA GLU A 153 29.82 -0.94 13.43
C GLU A 153 30.34 -0.98 11.99
N ASP A 154 31.11 0.07 11.67
CA ASP A 154 32.09 0.16 10.61
C ASP A 154 32.94 -1.12 10.55
N GLU A 155 33.09 -1.71 9.36
CA GLU A 155 34.29 -2.46 9.02
C GLU A 155 34.90 -1.87 7.75
N ASP A 156 35.57 -0.73 7.95
CA ASP A 156 36.82 -0.43 7.25
C ASP A 156 37.87 -1.45 7.74
N ASP A 157 38.29 -2.41 6.92
CA ASP A 157 39.69 -2.87 6.98
C ASP A 157 40.21 -3.37 5.62
N TYR A 158 41.42 -2.94 5.34
CA TYR A 158 42.20 -3.15 4.14
C TYR A 158 42.97 -4.46 4.29
N GLU A 159 42.81 -5.42 3.38
CA GLU A 159 43.83 -6.48 3.26
C GLU A 159 44.86 -6.09 2.18
N GLU A 160 46.02 -5.68 2.68
CA GLU A 160 47.28 -5.47 1.98
C GLU A 160 47.92 -6.86 1.74
N ASP A 161 47.83 -7.37 0.50
CA ASP A 161 48.49 -8.62 0.11
C ASP A 161 50.01 -8.44 0.07
N ASP A 162 50.67 -9.14 0.99
CA ASP A 162 52.12 -9.23 1.15
C ASP A 162 52.80 -10.01 0.00
N VAL A 163 53.83 -9.35 -0.52
CA VAL A 163 55.12 -9.84 -1.00
C VAL A 163 55.45 -11.35 -0.82
N GLU A 164 55.74 -12.01 -1.94
CA GLU A 164 56.82 -13.02 -2.05
C GLU A 164 57.72 -12.73 -3.26
#